data_AF-B0T623-F1
#
_entry.id   AF-B0T623-F1
#
_cell.length_a   1.000
_cell.length_b   1.000
_cell.length_c   1.000
_cell.angle_alpha   90.00
_cell.angle_beta   90.00
_cell.angle_gamma   90.00
#
_symmetry.space_group_name_H-M   'P 1'
#
loop_
_entity.id
_entity.type
_entity.pdbx_description
1 polymer ?
#
loop_
_entity_poly.entity_id
_entity_poly.type
_entity_poly.pdbx_seq_one_letter_code
_entity_poly.pdbx_strand_id
1 'polypeptide(L)'
;MQTPDDTEDQPFLYAIGWTKLDKWYIGCRYAKGCKPSDLWTIYFTSSRYVDAFRKEHGEPDHIEVLFTGSKAFVRVKEEETLRQWTMHRDERFLNATIGGFSFSTDKRGNPKGAKLSAQRRANVTAAMRDPVRRAKAAETQRGRKHTEESKAKIRAAKLGNQNARKGQK
;
A
#
# COMPACT_ATOMS: atom_id res chain seq x y z
N MET A 1 22.72 7.04 -43.75
CA MET A 1 23.45 6.71 -42.52
C MET A 1 22.73 7.37 -41.36
N GLN A 2 22.08 6.59 -40.52
CA GLN A 2 21.47 7.05 -39.27
C GLN A 2 21.77 5.94 -38.27
N THR A 3 22.58 6.24 -37.27
CA THR A 3 22.95 5.29 -36.22
C THR A 3 21.70 4.92 -35.44
N PRO A 4 21.50 3.65 -35.05
CA PRO A 4 20.51 3.34 -34.04
C PRO A 4 20.96 4.09 -32.78
N ASP A 5 20.18 5.06 -32.35
CA ASP A 5 20.40 5.77 -31.09
C ASP A 5 20.46 4.70 -30.01
N ASP A 6 21.66 4.46 -29.48
CA ASP A 6 21.94 3.60 -28.34
C ASP A 6 21.26 4.25 -27.13
N THR A 7 19.94 4.12 -27.05
CA THR A 7 19.15 4.56 -25.90
C THR A 7 19.38 3.57 -24.78
N GLU A 8 20.55 3.65 -24.15
CA GLU A 8 20.83 2.94 -22.93
C GLU A 8 19.94 3.53 -21.83
N ASP A 9 19.08 2.68 -21.27
CA ASP A 9 18.25 3.05 -20.13
C ASP A 9 19.18 3.34 -18.96
N GLN A 10 19.13 4.56 -18.41
CA GLN A 10 19.86 4.93 -17.20
C GLN A 10 18.88 5.21 -16.07
N PRO A 11 18.29 4.18 -15.42
CA PRO A 11 17.44 4.37 -14.25
C PRO A 11 18.12 5.18 -13.15
N PHE A 12 17.32 5.98 -12.43
CA PHE A 12 17.81 6.85 -11.38
C PHE A 12 16.80 7.07 -10.25
N LEU A 13 17.33 7.29 -9.04
CA LEU A 13 16.62 7.81 -7.87
C LEU A 13 16.87 9.32 -7.80
N TYR A 14 15.83 10.08 -7.52
CA TYR A 14 15.90 11.52 -7.41
C TYR A 14 15.17 12.03 -6.18
N ALA A 15 15.58 13.21 -5.71
CA ALA A 15 14.92 14.00 -4.69
C ALA A 15 14.54 15.36 -5.28
N ILE A 16 13.32 15.81 -4.98
CA ILE A 16 12.87 17.17 -5.27
C ILE A 16 12.32 17.80 -3.99
N GLY A 17 12.41 19.12 -3.89
CA GLY A 17 11.96 19.85 -2.72
C GLY A 17 11.51 21.28 -3.02
N TRP A 18 10.48 21.70 -2.28
CA TRP A 18 10.07 23.09 -2.11
C TRP A 18 10.61 23.56 -0.75
N THR A 19 11.83 24.08 -0.74
CA THR A 19 12.54 24.37 0.52
C THR A 19 11.78 25.37 1.38
N LYS A 20 11.14 26.36 0.76
CA LYS A 20 10.32 27.38 1.44
C LYS A 20 9.06 26.81 2.10
N LEU A 21 8.54 25.70 1.60
CA LEU A 21 7.33 25.04 2.10
C LEU A 21 7.66 23.84 3.00
N ASP A 22 8.95 23.52 3.15
CA ASP A 22 9.47 22.32 3.79
C ASP A 22 8.76 21.04 3.28
N LYS A 23 8.60 20.97 1.95
CA LYS A 23 8.01 19.83 1.26
C LYS A 23 9.01 19.13 0.37
N TRP A 24 9.11 17.81 0.53
CA TRP A 24 10.10 16.98 -0.13
C TRP A 24 9.44 15.77 -0.80
N TYR A 25 10.05 15.27 -1.86
CA TYR A 25 9.62 14.05 -2.52
C TYR A 25 10.83 13.28 -3.03
N ILE A 26 10.83 11.96 -2.79
CA ILE A 26 11.79 11.03 -3.36
C ILE A 26 11.07 10.09 -4.30
N GLY A 27 11.60 9.93 -5.51
CA GLY A 27 11.02 9.02 -6.49
C GLY A 27 12.09 8.43 -7.39
N CYS A 28 11.75 7.35 -8.07
CA CYS A 28 12.62 6.75 -9.07
C CYS A 28 12.02 6.80 -10.47
N ARG A 29 12.89 6.81 -11.49
CA ARG A 29 12.53 6.63 -12.89
C ARG A 29 13.34 5.47 -13.46
N TYR A 30 12.67 4.54 -14.12
CA TYR A 30 13.27 3.34 -14.74
C TYR A 30 12.56 2.96 -16.05
N ALA A 31 11.94 3.95 -16.71
CA ALA A 31 11.29 3.76 -18.00
C ALA A 31 12.33 3.56 -19.11
N LYS A 32 11.93 2.93 -20.23
CA LYS A 32 12.80 2.79 -21.39
C LYS A 32 13.21 4.16 -21.92
N GLY A 33 14.48 4.32 -22.27
CA GLY A 33 15.13 5.56 -22.71
C GLY A 33 15.29 6.62 -21.63
N CYS A 34 15.12 6.29 -20.34
CA CYS A 34 15.25 7.31 -19.29
C CYS A 34 16.70 7.74 -19.08
N LYS A 35 16.93 9.06 -19.03
CA LYS A 35 18.23 9.65 -18.71
C LYS A 35 18.08 10.59 -17.51
N PRO A 36 19.07 10.64 -16.59
CA PRO A 36 19.04 11.58 -15.46
C PRO A 36 18.93 13.04 -15.89
N SER A 37 19.49 13.40 -17.05
CA SER A 37 19.39 14.74 -17.66
C SER A 37 17.97 15.16 -18.02
N ASP A 38 17.06 14.21 -18.16
CA ASP A 38 15.65 14.48 -18.47
C ASP A 38 14.89 14.98 -17.24
N LEU A 39 15.44 14.79 -16.03
CA LEU A 39 14.77 15.15 -14.79
C LEU A 39 14.50 16.64 -14.75
N TRP A 40 13.23 16.98 -14.59
CA TRP A 40 12.69 18.33 -14.55
C TRP A 40 12.92 19.19 -15.81
N THR A 41 13.36 18.59 -16.92
CA THR A 41 13.44 19.21 -18.24
C THR A 41 12.36 18.68 -19.17
N ILE A 42 12.32 17.36 -19.35
CA ILE A 42 11.35 16.65 -20.21
C ILE A 42 10.46 15.74 -19.36
N TYR A 43 11.00 15.17 -18.29
CA TYR A 43 10.26 14.38 -17.32
C TYR A 43 10.15 15.13 -16.00
N PHE A 44 8.93 15.53 -15.64
CA PHE A 44 8.67 16.19 -14.36
C PHE A 44 8.42 15.17 -13.25
N THR A 45 7.30 14.45 -13.31
CA THR A 45 6.97 13.45 -12.28
C THR A 45 5.94 12.46 -12.78
N SER A 46 5.92 11.27 -12.20
CA SER A 46 4.82 10.30 -12.32
C SER A 46 3.88 10.30 -11.10
N SER A 47 4.21 11.05 -10.04
CA SER A 47 3.41 11.14 -8.83
C SER A 47 2.27 12.15 -9.00
N ARG A 48 1.02 11.69 -8.78
CA ARG A 48 -0.16 12.56 -8.81
C ARG A 48 -0.12 13.63 -7.72
N TYR A 49 0.51 13.34 -6.58
CA TYR A 49 0.64 14.29 -5.47
C TYR A 49 1.62 15.42 -5.83
N VAL A 50 2.76 15.06 -6.42
CA VAL A 50 3.76 16.04 -6.88
C VAL A 50 3.19 16.88 -8.01
N ASP A 51 2.50 16.27 -8.98
CA ASP A 51 1.86 17.01 -10.09
C ASP A 51 0.82 18.02 -9.59
N ALA A 52 -0.01 17.63 -8.62
CA ALA A 52 -0.96 18.55 -7.99
C ALA A 52 -0.24 19.66 -7.21
N PHE A 53 0.77 19.31 -6.41
CA PHE A 53 1.53 20.26 -5.59
C PHE A 53 2.26 21.30 -6.46
N ARG A 54 2.83 20.87 -7.60
CA ARG A 54 3.45 21.78 -8.58
C ARG A 54 2.45 22.79 -9.15
N LYS A 55 1.22 22.35 -9.45
CA LYS A 55 0.18 23.22 -10.03
C LYS A 55 -0.30 24.26 -9.04
N GLU A 56 -0.30 23.93 -7.76
CA GLU A 56 -0.73 24.80 -6.68
C GLU A 56 0.37 25.76 -6.22
N HIS A 57 1.60 25.28 -6.09
CA HIS A 57 2.69 26.00 -5.43
C HIS A 57 3.86 26.38 -6.36
N GLY A 58 3.80 26.00 -7.64
CA GLY A 58 4.87 26.23 -8.60
C GLY A 58 5.94 25.14 -8.58
N GLU A 59 7.07 25.42 -9.21
CA GLU A 59 8.15 24.44 -9.38
C GLU A 59 9.00 24.26 -8.10
N PRO A 60 9.55 23.06 -7.86
CA PRO A 60 10.51 22.84 -6.78
C PRO A 60 11.79 23.63 -7.05
N ASP A 61 12.41 24.11 -5.98
CA ASP A 61 13.67 24.82 -6.02
C ASP A 61 14.88 23.92 -5.74
N HIS A 62 14.65 22.72 -5.18
CA HIS A 62 15.66 21.66 -5.06
C HIS A 62 15.33 20.52 -6.02
N ILE A 63 16.25 20.16 -6.90
CA ILE A 63 16.13 19.02 -7.83
C ILE A 63 17.49 18.33 -7.88
N GLU A 64 17.53 17.06 -7.48
CA GLU A 64 18.79 16.32 -7.36
C GLU A 64 18.62 14.85 -7.75
N VAL A 65 19.61 14.32 -8.48
CA VAL A 65 19.74 12.89 -8.75
C VAL A 65 20.63 12.29 -7.66
N LEU A 66 20.07 11.38 -6.86
CA LEU A 66 20.77 10.78 -5.72
C LEU A 66 21.59 9.56 -6.13
N PHE A 67 21.02 8.69 -6.96
CA PHE A 67 21.66 7.46 -7.41
C PHE A 67 21.28 7.15 -8.85
N THR A 68 22.22 6.61 -9.60
CA THR A 68 22.00 6.03 -10.93
C THR A 68 22.41 4.55 -10.91
N GLY A 69 21.80 3.73 -11.75
CA GLY A 69 22.20 2.33 -11.87
C GLY A 69 21.13 1.45 -12.50
N SER A 70 21.20 0.15 -12.24
CA SER A 70 20.21 -0.79 -12.75
C SER A 70 18.83 -0.54 -12.13
N LYS A 71 17.77 -0.93 -12.84
CA LYS A 71 16.39 -0.84 -12.34
C LYS A 71 16.20 -1.52 -10.98
N ALA A 72 16.84 -2.68 -10.78
CA ALA A 72 16.76 -3.40 -9.51
C ALA A 72 17.44 -2.61 -8.38
N PHE A 73 18.64 -2.07 -8.65
CA PHE A 73 19.38 -1.26 -7.70
C PHE A 73 18.61 -0.01 -7.26
N VAL A 74 18.08 0.74 -8.23
CA VAL A 74 17.34 1.98 -7.95
C VAL A 74 16.07 1.72 -7.14
N ARG A 75 15.34 0.63 -7.39
CA ARG A 75 14.17 0.25 -6.60
C ARG A 75 14.51 -0.11 -5.15
N VAL A 76 15.60 -0.87 -4.96
CA VAL A 76 16.07 -1.21 -3.60
C VAL A 76 16.47 0.06 -2.87
N LYS A 77 17.18 0.98 -3.52
CA LYS A 77 17.58 2.26 -2.93
C LYS A 77 16.38 3.13 -2.56
N GLU A 78 15.38 3.25 -3.44
CA GLU A 78 14.13 3.95 -3.12
C GLU A 78 13.49 3.37 -1.84
N GLU A 79 13.35 2.05 -1.77
CA GLU A 79 12.75 1.40 -0.60
C GLU A 79 13.57 1.62 0.67
N GLU A 80 14.89 1.47 0.61
CA GLU A 80 15.81 1.73 1.74
C GLU A 80 15.67 3.17 2.25
N THR A 81 15.73 4.15 1.35
CA THR A 81 15.62 5.58 1.72
C THR A 81 14.27 5.90 2.36
N LEU A 82 13.17 5.43 1.75
CA LEU A 82 11.82 5.68 2.28
C LEU A 82 11.60 5.01 3.65
N ARG A 83 12.22 3.84 3.89
CA ARG A 83 12.15 3.13 5.18
C ARG A 83 13.00 3.79 6.25
N GLN A 84 14.24 4.13 5.94
CA GLN A 84 15.19 4.70 6.90
C GLN A 84 14.66 6.00 7.53
N TRP A 85 13.98 6.83 6.74
CA TRP A 85 13.49 8.14 7.17
C TRP A 85 12.00 8.13 7.53
N THR A 86 11.34 6.97 7.43
CA THR A 86 9.91 6.82 7.71
C THR A 86 9.06 7.86 6.96
N MET A 87 9.47 8.22 5.73
CA MET A 87 8.97 9.43 5.02
C MET A 87 7.45 9.46 4.85
N HIS A 88 6.83 8.28 4.72
CA HIS A 88 5.38 8.12 4.65
C HIS A 88 4.59 8.57 5.91
N ARG A 89 5.26 8.77 7.05
CA ARG A 89 4.63 9.30 8.28
C ARG A 89 4.99 10.75 8.54
N ASP A 90 5.98 11.26 7.82
CA ASP A 90 6.45 12.62 8.00
C ASP A 90 5.70 13.53 7.03
N GLU A 91 4.95 14.48 7.59
CA GLU A 91 4.11 15.40 6.81
C GLU A 91 4.91 16.27 5.85
N ARG A 92 6.23 16.40 6.05
CA ARG A 92 7.14 17.09 5.13
C ARG A 92 7.30 16.36 3.81
N PHE A 93 7.00 15.07 3.74
CA PHE A 93 7.18 14.30 2.52
C PHE A 93 5.87 14.06 1.78
N LEU A 94 5.86 14.32 0.47
CA LEU A 94 4.75 14.02 -0.43
C LEU A 94 4.62 12.51 -0.76
N ASN A 95 5.52 11.69 -0.22
CA ASN A 95 5.55 10.25 -0.40
C ASN A 95 4.43 9.56 0.39
N ALA A 96 3.27 9.37 -0.23
CA ALA A 96 2.11 8.71 0.41
C ALA A 96 2.28 7.19 0.65
N THR A 97 3.21 6.52 -0.04
CA THR A 97 3.43 5.07 0.04
C THR A 97 4.92 4.72 -0.08
N ILE A 98 5.37 3.63 0.53
CA ILE A 98 6.73 3.08 0.34
C ILE A 98 6.69 2.05 -0.79
N GLY A 99 7.36 2.29 -1.92
CA GLY A 99 7.63 1.24 -2.93
C GLY A 99 6.39 0.49 -3.46
N GLY A 100 5.22 1.12 -3.48
CA GLY A 100 3.95 0.46 -3.82
C GLY A 100 3.30 -0.36 -2.69
N PHE A 101 3.92 -0.47 -1.52
CA PHE A 101 3.24 -0.84 -0.29
C PHE A 101 2.34 0.33 0.14
N SER A 102 1.06 0.23 -0.22
CA SER A 102 0.03 0.93 0.55
C SER A 102 0.13 0.41 1.99
N PHE A 103 0.28 1.29 2.99
CA PHE A 103 -0.11 0.96 4.36
C PHE A 103 -1.52 0.43 4.25
N SER A 104 -1.66 -0.89 4.38
CA SER A 104 -2.78 -1.60 3.78
C SER A 104 -4.08 -1.06 4.35
N THR A 105 -4.70 -0.14 3.63
CA THR A 105 -6.07 0.22 3.85
C THR A 105 -6.91 -0.84 3.15
N ASP A 106 -8.02 -1.25 3.75
CA ASP A 106 -9.01 -2.04 3.04
C ASP A 106 -9.53 -1.25 1.83
N LYS A 107 -10.33 -1.89 0.96
CA LYS A 107 -10.94 -1.22 -0.22
C LYS A 107 -11.78 0.03 0.12
N ARG A 108 -11.94 0.36 1.41
CA ARG A 108 -12.71 1.48 1.96
C ARG A 108 -11.82 2.47 2.73
N GLY A 109 -10.50 2.40 2.61
CA GLY A 109 -9.58 3.35 3.25
C GLY A 109 -9.27 3.07 4.72
N ASN A 110 -9.73 1.96 5.32
CA ASN A 110 -9.51 1.69 6.74
C ASN A 110 -8.21 0.89 6.96
N PRO A 111 -7.38 1.21 7.96
CA PRO A 111 -6.18 0.43 8.27
C PRO A 111 -6.53 -1.06 8.49
N LYS A 112 -5.83 -1.98 7.83
CA LYS A 112 -5.99 -3.42 8.08
C LYS A 112 -5.71 -3.71 9.55
N GLY A 113 -6.68 -4.31 10.23
CA GLY A 113 -6.60 -4.63 11.66
C GLY A 113 -7.12 -3.54 12.60
N ALA A 114 -7.61 -2.41 12.07
CA ALA A 114 -8.28 -1.40 12.89
C ALA A 114 -9.48 -2.02 13.62
N LYS A 115 -9.54 -1.85 14.95
CA LYS A 115 -10.70 -2.26 15.74
C LYS A 115 -11.92 -1.48 15.27
N LEU A 116 -13.03 -2.18 15.05
CA LEU A 116 -14.30 -1.55 14.74
C LEU A 116 -14.69 -0.58 15.87
N SER A 117 -15.15 0.62 15.51
CA SER A 117 -15.72 1.57 16.46
C SER A 117 -16.89 0.94 17.22
N ALA A 118 -17.12 1.37 18.47
CA ALA A 118 -18.19 0.83 19.29
C ALA A 118 -19.56 0.87 18.58
N GLN A 119 -19.87 1.99 17.91
CA GLN A 119 -21.08 2.15 17.11
C GLN A 119 -21.15 1.14 15.97
N ARG A 120 -20.06 0.97 15.22
CA ARG A 120 -20.05 0.03 14.09
C ARG A 120 -20.16 -1.42 14.56
N ARG A 121 -19.57 -1.78 15.71
CA ARG A 121 -19.77 -3.09 16.35
C ARG A 121 -21.23 -3.31 16.79
N ALA A 122 -21.86 -2.29 17.37
CA ALA A 122 -23.26 -2.36 17.77
C ALA A 122 -24.17 -2.58 16.56
N ASN A 123 -23.96 -1.82 15.48
CA ASN A 123 -24.73 -1.95 14.24
C ASN A 123 -24.58 -3.34 13.59
N VAL A 124 -23.35 -3.90 13.57
CA VAL A 124 -23.11 -5.26 13.07
C VAL A 124 -23.83 -6.30 13.95
N THR A 125 -23.75 -6.15 15.27
CA THR A 125 -24.43 -7.04 16.21
C THR A 125 -25.95 -7.00 16.02
N ALA A 126 -26.53 -5.81 15.88
CA ALA A 126 -27.96 -5.63 15.63
C ALA A 126 -28.38 -6.27 14.31
N ALA A 127 -27.61 -6.03 13.23
CA ALA A 127 -27.85 -6.63 11.92
C ALA A 127 -27.79 -8.17 11.92
N MET A 128 -26.95 -8.77 12.78
CA MET A 128 -26.87 -10.23 12.94
C MET A 128 -28.05 -10.82 13.73
N ARG A 129 -28.68 -10.02 14.60
CA ARG A 129 -29.85 -10.43 15.40
C ARG A 129 -31.17 -10.22 14.68
N ASP A 130 -31.17 -9.49 13.56
CA ASP A 130 -32.34 -9.26 12.73
C ASP A 130 -32.97 -10.59 12.28
N PRO A 131 -34.24 -10.87 12.65
CA PRO A 131 -34.87 -12.16 12.44
C PRO A 131 -35.09 -12.46 10.95
N VAL A 132 -35.36 -11.44 10.13
CA VAL A 132 -35.58 -11.58 8.69
C VAL A 132 -34.30 -12.00 7.99
N ARG A 133 -33.17 -11.35 8.30
CA ARG A 133 -31.85 -11.71 7.78
C ARG A 133 -31.41 -13.09 8.23
N ARG A 134 -31.67 -13.45 9.49
CA ARG A 134 -31.34 -14.78 10.02
C ARG A 134 -32.14 -15.88 9.33
N ALA A 135 -33.43 -15.68 9.10
CA ALA A 135 -34.28 -16.64 8.39
C ALA A 135 -33.77 -16.87 6.95
N LYS A 136 -33.49 -15.79 6.22
CA LYS A 136 -32.96 -15.87 4.84
C LYS A 136 -31.60 -16.57 4.76
N ALA A 137 -30.71 -16.28 5.72
CA ALA A 137 -29.42 -16.95 5.81
C ALA A 137 -29.56 -18.44 6.13
N ALA A 138 -30.47 -18.81 7.05
CA ALA A 138 -30.74 -20.21 7.39
C ALA A 138 -31.32 -20.99 6.22
N GLU A 139 -32.22 -20.37 5.45
CA GLU A 139 -32.81 -20.97 4.25
C GLU A 139 -31.75 -21.27 3.17
N THR A 140 -30.82 -20.35 2.95
CA THR A 140 -29.71 -20.53 2.00
C THR A 140 -28.76 -21.67 2.41
N GLN A 141 -28.65 -21.96 3.70
CA GLN A 141 -27.79 -23.02 4.23
C GLN A 141 -28.50 -24.37 4.34
N ARG A 142 -29.83 -24.40 4.20
CA ARG A 142 -30.64 -25.61 4.31
C ARG A 142 -30.25 -26.58 3.18
N GLY A 143 -29.90 -27.81 3.56
CA GLY A 143 -29.51 -28.87 2.61
C GLY A 143 -28.04 -28.91 2.23
N ARG A 144 -27.21 -27.94 2.65
CA ARG A 144 -25.76 -28.02 2.44
C ARG A 144 -25.14 -29.09 3.32
N LYS A 145 -24.51 -30.09 2.70
CA LYS A 145 -23.75 -31.14 3.39
C LYS A 145 -22.29 -30.71 3.52
N HIS A 146 -21.72 -30.85 4.72
CA HIS A 146 -20.29 -30.69 4.92
C HIS A 146 -19.51 -31.82 4.24
N THR A 147 -18.34 -31.51 3.69
CA THR A 147 -17.39 -32.50 3.19
C THR A 147 -16.81 -33.32 4.35
N GLU A 148 -16.34 -34.54 4.07
CA GLU A 148 -15.75 -35.41 5.10
C GLU A 148 -14.53 -34.76 5.78
N GLU A 149 -13.71 -34.06 5.01
CA GLU A 149 -12.57 -33.30 5.54
C GLU A 149 -13.04 -32.17 6.48
N SER A 150 -14.12 -31.46 6.14
CA SER A 150 -14.69 -30.42 6.98
C SER A 150 -15.28 -31.00 8.27
N LYS A 151 -15.95 -32.17 8.20
CA LYS A 151 -16.43 -32.90 9.37
C LYS A 151 -15.29 -33.33 10.28
N ALA A 152 -14.18 -33.83 9.72
CA ALA A 152 -13.00 -34.24 10.48
C ALA A 152 -12.37 -33.05 11.24
N LYS A 153 -12.22 -31.89 10.57
CA LYS A 153 -11.74 -30.65 11.18
C LYS A 153 -12.64 -30.18 12.34
N ILE A 154 -13.97 -30.25 12.15
CA ILE A 154 -14.94 -29.89 13.21
C ILE A 154 -14.82 -30.85 14.41
N ARG A 155 -14.64 -32.15 14.17
CA ARG A 155 -14.45 -33.16 15.23
C ARG A 155 -13.17 -32.90 16.03
N ALA A 156 -12.05 -32.66 15.34
CA ALA A 156 -10.76 -32.36 15.98
C ALA A 156 -10.84 -31.09 16.86
N ALA A 157 -11.47 -30.01 16.35
CA ALA A 157 -11.64 -28.77 17.10
C ALA A 157 -12.52 -28.94 18.35
N LYS A 158 -13.59 -29.74 18.27
CA LYS A 158 -14.46 -30.03 19.43
C LYS A 158 -13.72 -30.81 20.52
N LEU A 159 -12.86 -31.76 20.13
CA LEU A 159 -12.07 -32.54 21.07
C LEU A 159 -11.04 -31.67 21.81
N GLY A 160 -10.36 -30.77 21.09
CA GLY A 160 -9.44 -29.80 21.68
C GLY A 160 -10.10 -28.89 22.73
N ASN A 161 -11.31 -28.40 22.43
CA ASN A 161 -12.07 -27.55 23.36
C ASN A 161 -12.63 -28.31 24.58
N GLN A 162 -12.95 -29.60 24.45
CA GLN A 162 -13.36 -30.43 25.59
C GLN A 162 -12.18 -30.71 26.53
N ASN A 163 -10.99 -30.95 25.99
CA ASN A 163 -9.78 -31.18 26.78
C ASN A 163 -9.35 -29.91 27.54
N ALA A 164 -9.44 -28.74 26.90
CA ALA A 164 -9.15 -27.45 27.53
C ALA A 164 -10.09 -27.13 28.72
N ARG A 165 -11.37 -27.53 28.63
CA ARG A 165 -12.34 -27.37 29.74
C ARG A 165 -12.14 -28.35 30.90
N LYS A 166 -11.59 -29.54 30.64
CA LYS A 166 -11.31 -30.53 31.69
C LYS A 166 -10.04 -30.24 32.49
N GLY A 167 -9.08 -29.48 31.92
CA GLY A 167 -7.85 -29.07 32.59
C GLY A 167 -7.95 -27.82 33.48
N GLN A 168 -9.15 -27.30 33.72
CA GLN A 168 -9.41 -26.12 34.58
C GLN A 168 -10.18 -26.49 35.88
N LYS A 169 -10.21 -27.77 36.27
CA LYS A 169 -10.77 -28.23 37.54
C LYS A 169 -9.66 -28.69 38.47
#